data_AF-A0A7R7VDA9-F1
#
_entry.id   AF-A0A7R7VDA9-F1
#
_cell.length_a   1.000
_cell.length_b   1.000
_cell.length_c   1.000
_cell.angle_alpha   90.00
_cell.angle_beta   90.00
_cell.angle_gamma   90.00
#
_symmetry.space_group_name_H-M   'P 1'
#
loop_
_entity.id
_entity.type
_entity.pdbx_description
1 polymer ?
#
loop_
_entity_poly.entity_id
_entity_poly.type
_entity_poly.pdbx_seq_one_letter_code
_entity_poly.pdbx_strand_id
1 'polypeptide(L)'
;MPRQKSLSPGSCTLRLTHITSLPSSQKTALISSIANDMKATFIYIAKQSEAGNLDSQNTAPLDNVVATIRDTAVSERRMLEKKLEKAERRVRKLKREQKWMHNEVGEVLKRVEVVGGKWKEKVERLRGKVEGLQRELVSGREGVVEQMEETMEQNEGEDKA
;
A
#
# COMPACT_ATOMS: atom_id res chain seq x y z
N MET A 1 -1.76 -38.03 -38.95
CA MET A 1 -1.29 -36.74 -38.39
C MET A 1 -1.07 -35.76 -39.53
N PRO A 2 -1.92 -34.74 -39.74
CA PRO A 2 -1.65 -33.73 -40.75
C PRO A 2 -0.40 -32.94 -40.35
N ARG A 3 0.59 -32.88 -41.24
CA ARG A 3 1.84 -32.15 -41.03
C ARG A 3 1.51 -30.66 -40.90
N GLN A 4 1.77 -30.05 -39.74
CA GLN A 4 1.85 -28.59 -39.65
C GLN A 4 2.97 -28.14 -40.59
N LYS A 5 2.62 -27.53 -41.72
CA LYS A 5 3.60 -26.83 -42.56
C LYS A 5 4.26 -25.77 -41.66
N SER A 6 5.57 -25.85 -41.52
CA SER A 6 6.36 -24.82 -40.85
C SER A 6 6.04 -23.48 -41.50
N LEU A 7 5.42 -22.57 -40.75
CA LEU A 7 5.17 -21.20 -41.18
C LEU A 7 6.53 -20.50 -41.32
N SER A 8 7.03 -20.36 -42.55
CA SER A 8 8.17 -19.48 -42.81
C SER A 8 7.71 -18.03 -42.58
N PRO A 9 8.40 -17.24 -41.74
CA PRO A 9 7.98 -15.87 -41.46
C PRO A 9 8.01 -15.02 -42.75
N GLY A 10 6.91 -14.30 -43.01
CA GLY A 10 6.82 -13.37 -44.13
C GLY A 10 7.55 -12.06 -43.86
N SER A 11 7.64 -11.19 -44.88
CA SER A 11 8.36 -9.91 -44.81
C SER A 11 7.95 -9.04 -43.61
N CYS A 12 6.64 -8.90 -43.34
CA CYS A 12 6.16 -8.15 -42.18
C CYS A 12 6.64 -8.73 -40.84
N THR A 13 6.65 -10.06 -40.71
CA THR A 13 7.13 -10.73 -39.49
C THR A 13 8.64 -10.56 -39.32
N LEU A 14 9.41 -10.64 -40.40
CA LEU A 14 10.86 -10.42 -40.36
C LEU A 14 11.21 -8.99 -39.96
N ARG A 15 10.42 -7.99 -40.37
CA ARG A 15 10.62 -6.59 -39.96
C ARG A 15 10.41 -6.36 -38.46
N LEU A 16 9.68 -7.26 -37.77
CA LEU A 16 9.41 -7.15 -36.33
C LEU A 16 10.52 -7.74 -35.44
N THR A 17 11.52 -8.43 -35.98
CA THR A 17 12.54 -9.15 -35.18
C THR A 17 13.33 -8.26 -34.22
N HIS A 18 13.49 -6.98 -34.54
CA HIS A 18 14.25 -6.01 -33.74
C HIS A 18 13.38 -4.92 -33.12
N ILE A 19 12.06 -5.12 -33.00
CA ILE A 19 11.15 -4.09 -32.49
C ILE A 19 11.49 -3.64 -31.06
N THR A 20 12.11 -4.50 -30.25
CA THR A 20 12.47 -4.20 -28.86
C THR A 20 13.58 -3.14 -28.76
N SER A 21 14.53 -3.12 -29.70
CA SER A 21 15.68 -2.21 -29.72
C SER A 21 15.39 -0.86 -30.38
N LEU A 22 14.24 -0.69 -31.03
CA LEU A 22 13.89 0.57 -31.69
C LEU A 22 13.46 1.66 -30.68
N PRO A 23 13.71 2.94 -30.96
CA PRO A 23 13.07 4.06 -30.25
C PRO A 23 11.55 4.07 -30.44
N SER A 24 10.80 4.63 -29.48
CA SER A 24 9.32 4.65 -29.51
C SER A 24 8.73 5.24 -30.81
N SER A 25 9.31 6.32 -31.34
CA SER A 25 8.87 6.92 -32.61
C SER A 25 9.02 5.96 -33.80
N GLN A 26 10.14 5.23 -33.85
CA GLN A 26 10.41 4.23 -34.88
C GLN A 26 9.53 2.99 -34.73
N LYS A 27 9.22 2.56 -33.50
CA LYS A 27 8.24 1.49 -33.26
C LYS A 27 6.88 1.87 -33.84
N THR A 28 6.38 3.06 -33.52
CA THR A 28 5.11 3.54 -34.06
C THR A 28 5.13 3.62 -35.58
N ALA A 29 6.19 4.18 -36.17
CA ALA A 29 6.32 4.26 -37.63
C ALA A 29 6.35 2.87 -38.30
N LEU A 30 7.11 1.92 -37.73
CA LEU A 30 7.18 0.55 -38.22
C LEU A 30 5.83 -0.15 -38.16
N ILE A 31 5.15 -0.07 -37.00
CA ILE A 31 3.82 -0.67 -36.82
C ILE A 31 2.80 -0.05 -37.78
N SER A 32 2.81 1.27 -37.95
CA SER A 32 1.94 1.95 -38.92
C SER A 32 2.20 1.49 -40.36
N SER A 33 3.47 1.31 -40.75
CA SER A 33 3.81 0.80 -42.08
C SER A 33 3.31 -0.64 -42.28
N ILE A 34 3.52 -1.54 -41.31
CA ILE A 34 3.02 -2.91 -41.37
C ILE A 34 1.49 -2.93 -41.43
N ALA A 35 0.83 -2.10 -40.62
CA ALA A 35 -0.63 -1.99 -40.63
C ALA A 35 -1.16 -1.51 -41.99
N ASN A 36 -0.48 -0.58 -42.65
CA ASN A 36 -0.81 -0.15 -44.01
C ASN A 36 -0.65 -1.27 -45.02
N ASP A 37 0.43 -2.06 -44.94
CA ASP A 37 0.66 -3.22 -45.82
C ASP A 37 -0.45 -4.27 -45.64
N MET A 38 -0.83 -4.57 -44.39
CA MET A 38 -1.94 -5.47 -44.07
C MET A 38 -3.27 -4.94 -44.63
N LYS A 39 -3.57 -3.65 -44.44
CA LYS A 39 -4.78 -3.00 -44.96
C LYS A 39 -4.84 -3.10 -46.49
N ALA A 40 -3.75 -2.75 -47.17
CA ALA A 40 -3.67 -2.85 -48.62
C ALA A 40 -3.88 -4.30 -49.11
N THR A 41 -3.28 -5.27 -48.40
CA THR A 41 -3.45 -6.69 -48.68
C THR A 41 -4.90 -7.13 -48.58
N PHE A 42 -5.61 -6.77 -47.49
CA PHE A 42 -7.03 -7.08 -47.33
C PHE A 42 -7.91 -6.44 -48.40
N ILE A 43 -7.63 -5.19 -48.77
CA ILE A 43 -8.35 -4.50 -49.86
C ILE A 43 -8.15 -5.25 -51.18
N TYR A 44 -6.92 -5.67 -51.49
CA TYR A 44 -6.63 -6.38 -52.73
C TYR A 44 -7.32 -7.74 -52.78
N ILE A 45 -7.30 -8.48 -51.67
CA ILE A 45 -8.01 -9.76 -51.54
C ILE A 45 -9.52 -9.56 -51.74
N ALA A 46 -10.11 -8.55 -51.10
CA ALA A 46 -11.54 -8.25 -51.28
C ALA A 46 -11.88 -8.00 -52.76
N LYS A 47 -11.07 -7.20 -53.46
CA LYS A 47 -11.23 -6.97 -54.91
C LYS A 47 -11.12 -8.25 -55.74
N GLN A 48 -10.19 -9.14 -55.40
CA GLN A 48 -10.04 -10.42 -56.11
C GLN A 48 -11.21 -11.37 -55.82
N SER A 49 -11.77 -11.33 -54.61
CA SER A 49 -12.98 -12.07 -54.25
C SER A 49 -14.21 -11.56 -55.02
N GLU A 50 -14.40 -10.23 -55.08
CA GLU A 50 -15.47 -9.59 -55.86
C GLU A 50 -15.37 -9.89 -57.36
N ALA A 51 -14.14 -9.98 -57.89
CA ALA A 51 -13.88 -10.38 -59.26
C ALA A 51 -14.12 -11.88 -59.53
N GLY A 52 -14.43 -12.69 -58.51
CA GLY A 52 -14.63 -14.14 -58.62
C GLY A 52 -13.34 -14.95 -58.75
N ASN A 53 -12.17 -14.33 -58.54
CA ASN A 53 -10.87 -15.00 -58.61
C ASN A 53 -10.52 -15.75 -57.31
N LEU A 54 -11.20 -15.44 -56.22
CA LEU A 54 -11.07 -16.11 -54.93
C LEU A 54 -12.41 -16.66 -54.47
N ASP A 55 -12.39 -17.85 -53.91
CA ASP A 55 -13.55 -18.48 -53.28
C ASP A 55 -13.44 -18.50 -51.74
N SER A 56 -14.48 -19.01 -51.10
CA SER A 56 -14.54 -19.15 -49.63
C SER A 56 -13.42 -20.02 -49.05
N GLN A 57 -12.88 -20.98 -49.79
CA GLN A 57 -11.77 -21.81 -49.34
C GLN A 57 -10.46 -21.01 -49.38
N ASN A 58 -10.29 -20.11 -50.35
CA ASN A 58 -9.13 -19.23 -50.44
C ASN A 58 -9.10 -18.19 -49.31
N THR A 59 -10.26 -17.72 -48.86
CA THR A 59 -10.38 -16.71 -47.79
C THR A 59 -10.47 -17.31 -46.38
N ALA A 60 -10.74 -18.61 -46.24
CA ALA A 60 -10.85 -19.28 -44.92
C ALA A 60 -9.63 -19.07 -43.99
N PRO A 61 -8.36 -19.01 -44.47
CA PRO A 61 -7.24 -18.65 -43.62
C PRO A 61 -7.34 -17.26 -42.98
N LEU A 62 -8.01 -16.30 -43.63
CA LEU A 62 -8.22 -14.95 -43.08
C LEU A 62 -9.27 -14.97 -41.97
N ASP A 63 -10.32 -15.77 -42.11
CA ASP A 63 -11.30 -15.97 -41.05
C ASP A 63 -10.62 -16.53 -39.79
N ASN A 64 -9.69 -17.46 -39.95
CA ASN A 64 -8.88 -17.98 -38.84
C ASN A 64 -7.99 -16.92 -38.20
N VAL A 65 -7.39 -16.01 -38.99
CA VAL A 65 -6.61 -14.87 -38.45
C VAL A 65 -7.52 -13.95 -37.64
N VAL A 66 -8.70 -13.60 -38.15
CA VAL A 66 -9.68 -12.75 -37.44
C VAL A 66 -10.14 -13.42 -36.15
N ALA A 67 -10.44 -14.72 -36.19
CA ALA A 67 -10.80 -15.49 -35.00
C ALA A 67 -9.68 -15.49 -33.96
N THR A 68 -8.43 -15.74 -34.37
CA THR A 68 -7.26 -15.76 -33.47
C THR A 68 -7.06 -14.40 -32.78
N ILE A 69 -7.18 -13.30 -33.54
CA ILE A 69 -7.07 -11.95 -32.98
C ILE A 69 -8.18 -11.70 -31.94
N ARG A 70 -9.42 -12.08 -32.26
CA ARG A 70 -10.57 -11.94 -31.37
C ARG A 70 -10.39 -12.76 -30.08
N ASP A 71 -9.99 -14.02 -30.20
CA ASP A 71 -9.82 -14.94 -29.07
C ASP A 71 -8.68 -14.48 -28.16
N THR A 72 -7.61 -13.96 -28.74
CA THR A 72 -6.50 -13.37 -27.99
C THR A 72 -6.97 -12.16 -27.18
N ALA A 73 -7.70 -11.23 -27.79
CA ALA A 73 -8.24 -10.05 -27.11
C ALA A 73 -9.20 -10.42 -25.97
N VAL A 74 -10.08 -11.41 -26.19
CA VAL A 74 -10.99 -11.93 -25.16
C VAL A 74 -10.21 -12.59 -24.01
N SER A 75 -9.18 -13.38 -24.32
CA SER A 75 -8.33 -14.05 -23.33
C SER A 75 -7.56 -13.04 -22.46
N GLU A 76 -6.97 -12.02 -23.07
CA GLU A 76 -6.28 -10.94 -22.37
C GLU A 76 -7.23 -10.16 -21.46
N ARG A 77 -8.42 -9.79 -21.96
CA ARG A 77 -9.45 -9.11 -21.15
C ARG A 77 -9.84 -9.94 -19.94
N ARG A 78 -10.11 -11.24 -20.13
CA ARG A 78 -10.47 -12.16 -19.05
C ARG A 78 -9.35 -12.31 -18.02
N MET A 79 -8.09 -12.29 -18.47
CA MET A 79 -6.94 -12.33 -17.56
C MET A 79 -6.86 -11.05 -16.71
N LEU A 80 -7.06 -9.89 -17.32
CA LEU A 80 -7.07 -8.60 -16.62
C LEU A 80 -8.23 -8.51 -15.62
N GLU A 81 -9.43 -8.93 -16.00
CA GLU A 81 -10.59 -9.02 -15.11
C GLU A 81 -10.30 -9.90 -13.88
N LYS A 82 -9.68 -11.07 -14.07
CA LYS A 82 -9.26 -11.95 -12.96
C LYS A 82 -8.19 -11.30 -12.06
N LYS A 83 -7.25 -10.54 -12.63
CA LYS A 83 -6.23 -9.82 -11.85
C LYS A 83 -6.87 -8.71 -11.03
N LEU A 84 -7.80 -7.96 -11.62
CA LEU A 84 -8.56 -6.91 -10.96
C LEU A 84 -9.36 -7.49 -9.78
N GLU A 85 -10.08 -8.58 -10.00
CA GLU A 85 -10.87 -9.24 -8.94
C GLU A 85 -9.99 -9.69 -7.76
N LYS A 86 -8.80 -10.27 -8.04
CA LYS A 86 -7.83 -10.62 -7.00
C LYS A 86 -7.33 -9.39 -6.23
N ALA A 87 -7.05 -8.30 -6.93
CA ALA A 87 -6.60 -7.05 -6.30
C ALA A 87 -7.70 -6.47 -5.40
N GLU A 88 -8.94 -6.43 -5.86
CA GLU A 88 -10.08 -5.98 -5.06
C GLU A 88 -10.27 -6.83 -3.80
N ARG A 89 -10.17 -8.17 -3.91
CA ARG A 89 -10.25 -9.06 -2.75
C ARG A 89 -9.16 -8.76 -1.73
N ARG A 90 -7.92 -8.49 -2.18
CA ARG A 90 -6.81 -8.09 -1.31
C ARG A 90 -7.09 -6.76 -0.63
N VAL A 91 -7.57 -5.76 -1.37
CA VAL A 91 -7.94 -4.45 -0.79
C VAL A 91 -9.02 -4.61 0.26
N ARG A 92 -10.07 -5.41 -0.01
CA ARG A 92 -11.13 -5.69 0.97
C ARG A 92 -10.57 -6.36 2.23
N LYS A 93 -9.65 -7.31 2.09
CA LYS A 93 -9.00 -7.98 3.24
C LYS A 93 -8.18 -7.00 4.07
N LEU A 94 -7.31 -6.21 3.43
CA LEU A 94 -6.47 -5.22 4.10
C LEU A 94 -7.30 -4.15 4.82
N LYS A 95 -8.41 -3.70 4.24
CA LYS A 95 -9.33 -2.77 4.92
C LYS A 95 -9.93 -3.36 6.19
N ARG A 96 -10.26 -4.67 6.21
CA ARG A 96 -10.75 -5.34 7.41
C ARG A 96 -9.65 -5.45 8.48
N GLU A 97 -8.44 -5.84 8.07
CA GLU A 97 -7.29 -5.95 8.97
C GLU A 97 -6.92 -4.59 9.57
N GLN A 98 -6.91 -3.53 8.76
CA GLN A 98 -6.67 -2.17 9.22
C GLN A 98 -7.73 -1.72 10.24
N LYS A 99 -9.02 -1.98 9.97
CA LYS A 99 -10.10 -1.66 10.89
C LYS A 99 -9.96 -2.44 12.21
N TRP A 100 -9.62 -3.72 12.12
CA TRP A 100 -9.38 -4.55 13.29
C TRP A 100 -8.20 -4.05 14.13
N MET A 101 -7.06 -3.76 13.49
CA MET A 101 -5.89 -3.16 14.16
C MET A 101 -6.23 -1.83 14.82
N HIS A 102 -6.98 -0.96 14.14
CA HIS A 102 -7.33 0.34 14.69
C HIS A 102 -8.16 0.20 15.98
N ASN A 103 -9.09 -0.76 16.00
CA ASN A 103 -9.86 -1.07 17.19
C ASN A 103 -8.97 -1.64 18.31
N GLU A 104 -8.09 -2.60 18.01
CA GLU A 104 -7.22 -3.21 19.02
C GLU A 104 -6.25 -2.19 19.64
N VAL A 105 -5.63 -1.35 18.80
CA VAL A 105 -4.76 -0.27 19.26
C VAL A 105 -5.55 0.74 20.11
N GLY A 106 -6.78 1.08 19.70
CA GLY A 106 -7.66 1.94 20.48
C GLY A 106 -7.96 1.37 21.87
N GLU A 107 -8.24 0.07 21.98
CA GLU A 107 -8.47 -0.59 23.26
C GLU A 107 -7.20 -0.64 24.14
N VAL A 108 -6.03 -0.87 23.55
CA VAL A 108 -4.75 -0.78 24.27
C VAL A 108 -4.51 0.64 24.79
N LEU A 109 -4.73 1.67 23.98
CA LEU A 109 -4.55 3.07 24.38
C LEU A 109 -5.46 3.45 25.55
N LYS A 110 -6.73 3.05 25.53
CA LYS A 110 -7.66 3.25 26.66
C LYS A 110 -7.13 2.61 27.94
N ARG A 111 -6.60 1.39 27.87
CA ARG A 111 -6.01 0.70 29.04
C ARG A 111 -4.79 1.46 29.57
N VAL A 112 -3.92 1.94 28.68
CA VAL A 112 -2.74 2.74 29.05
C VAL A 112 -3.16 4.04 29.72
N GLU A 113 -4.18 4.72 29.21
CA GLU A 113 -4.70 5.97 29.78
C GLU A 113 -5.22 5.76 31.22
N VAL A 114 -5.96 4.67 31.46
CA VAL A 114 -6.42 4.31 32.81
C VAL A 114 -5.26 4.06 33.78
N VAL A 115 -4.24 3.30 33.33
CA VAL A 115 -3.06 3.00 34.16
C VAL A 115 -2.26 4.28 34.44
N GLY A 116 -2.06 5.12 33.42
CA GLY A 116 -1.38 6.40 33.53
C GLY A 116 -2.09 7.34 34.51
N GLY A 117 -3.42 7.41 34.45
CA GLY A 117 -4.23 8.19 35.39
C GLY A 117 -4.07 7.73 36.83
N LYS A 118 -4.15 6.41 37.09
CA LYS A 118 -3.92 5.83 38.43
C LYS A 118 -2.52 6.10 38.96
N TRP A 119 -1.51 5.99 38.08
CA TRP A 119 -0.13 6.28 38.46
C TRP A 119 0.05 7.75 38.81
N LYS A 120 -0.51 8.67 38.00
CA LYS A 120 -0.49 10.11 38.27
C LYS A 120 -1.13 10.42 39.62
N GLU A 121 -2.30 9.86 39.91
CA GLU A 121 -2.98 10.04 41.20
C GLU A 121 -2.12 9.53 42.37
N LYS A 122 -1.45 8.38 42.21
CA LYS A 122 -0.54 7.84 43.23
C LYS A 122 0.66 8.76 43.46
N VAL A 123 1.24 9.31 42.40
CA VAL A 123 2.37 10.26 42.48
C VAL A 123 1.95 11.53 43.19
N GLU A 124 0.81 12.13 42.82
CA GLU A 124 0.29 13.34 43.49
C GLU A 124 0.03 13.10 44.98
N ARG A 125 -0.55 11.95 45.33
CA ARG A 125 -0.77 11.57 46.73
C ARG A 125 0.54 11.43 47.51
N LEU A 126 1.56 10.82 46.91
CA LEU A 126 2.87 10.68 47.53
C LEU A 126 3.56 12.04 47.67
N ARG A 127 3.47 12.91 46.66
CA ARG A 127 3.96 14.29 46.71
C ARG A 127 3.32 15.04 47.87
N GLY A 128 2.00 15.00 48.01
CA GLY A 128 1.30 15.65 49.11
C GLY A 128 1.70 15.12 50.49
N LYS A 129 1.95 13.81 50.62
CA LYS A 129 2.48 13.21 51.87
C LYS A 129 3.89 13.70 52.20
N VAL A 130 4.78 13.76 51.21
CA VAL A 130 6.15 14.27 51.39
C VAL A 130 6.13 15.74 51.82
N GLU A 131 5.33 16.57 51.15
CA GLU A 131 5.16 17.98 51.53
C GLU A 131 4.56 18.13 52.94
N GLY A 132 3.63 17.25 53.33
CA GLY A 132 3.08 17.20 54.69
C GLY A 132 4.14 16.90 55.74
N LEU A 133 4.90 15.81 55.56
CA LEU A 133 5.99 15.42 56.45
C LEU A 133 7.08 16.50 56.53
N GLN A 134 7.38 17.17 55.41
CA GLN A 134 8.35 18.26 55.40
C GLN A 134 7.88 19.47 56.23
N ARG A 135 6.58 19.81 56.18
CA ARG A 135 6.01 20.86 57.04
C ARG A 135 6.06 20.49 58.52
N GLU A 136 5.72 19.25 58.86
CA GLU A 136 5.80 18.74 60.24
C GLU A 136 7.24 18.77 60.78
N LEU A 137 8.22 18.36 59.97
CA LEU A 137 9.63 18.44 60.32
C LEU A 137 10.12 19.87 60.57
N VAL A 138 9.68 20.83 59.75
CA VAL A 138 10.03 22.25 59.91
C VAL A 138 9.41 22.81 61.19
N SER A 139 8.12 22.59 61.40
CA SER A 139 7.42 23.08 62.60
C SER A 139 7.93 22.41 63.88
N GLY A 140 8.23 21.11 63.84
CA GLY A 140 8.84 20.41 64.97
C GLY A 140 10.25 20.92 65.29
N ARG A 141 11.02 21.32 64.27
CA ARG A 141 12.33 21.95 64.46
C ARG A 141 12.20 23.35 65.05
N GLU A 142 11.24 24.15 64.59
CA GLU A 142 10.94 25.48 65.14
C GLU A 142 10.52 25.38 66.61
N GLY A 143 9.62 24.45 66.96
CA GLY A 143 9.20 24.24 68.35
C GLY A 143 10.32 23.72 69.26
N VAL A 144 11.25 22.90 68.75
CA VAL A 144 12.43 22.46 69.52
C VAL A 144 13.41 23.61 69.72
N VAL A 145 13.56 24.51 68.74
CA VAL A 145 14.40 25.71 68.88
C VAL A 145 13.78 26.68 69.88
N GLU A 146 12.46 26.88 69.84
CA GLU A 146 11.72 27.74 70.78
C GLU A 146 11.81 27.21 72.22
N GLN A 147 11.65 25.89 72.41
CA GLN A 147 11.87 25.25 73.73
C GLN A 147 13.32 25.36 74.21
N MET A 148 14.29 25.29 73.30
CA MET A 148 15.70 25.42 73.65
C MET A 148 16.05 26.85 74.06
N GLU A 149 15.49 27.86 73.38
CA GLU A 149 15.62 29.28 73.78
C GLU A 149 14.99 29.53 75.15
N GLU A 150 13.77 29.04 75.42
CA GLU A 150 13.11 29.17 76.73
C GLU A 150 13.93 28.55 77.87
N THR A 151 14.54 27.37 77.65
CA THR A 151 15.40 26.73 78.66
C THR A 151 16.75 27.42 78.86
N MET A 152 17.26 28.14 77.85
CA MET A 152 18.48 28.94 78.00
C MET A 152 18.20 30.23 78.77
N GLU A 153 17.06 30.89 78.53
CA GLU A 153 16.64 32.08 79.29
C GLU A 153 16.38 31.77 80.78
N GLN A 154 15.83 30.58 81.08
CA GLN A 154 15.62 30.13 82.47
C GLN A 154 16.95 29.84 83.19
N ASN A 155 17.92 29.24 82.51
CA ASN A 155 19.25 28.98 83.09
C ASN A 155 20.08 30.26 83.27
N GLU A 156 19.97 31.27 82.40
CA GLU A 156 20.65 32.56 82.58
C GLU A 156 20.03 33.43 83.70
N GLY A 157 18.77 33.17 84.06
CA GLY A 157 18.08 33.82 85.18
C GLY A 157 18.47 33.27 86.55
N GLU A 158 18.85 32.00 86.65
CA GLU A 158 19.28 31.37 87.91
C GLU A 158 20.75 31.70 88.27
N ASP A 159 21.60 32.03 87.29
CA ASP A 159 23.03 32.34 87.51
C ASP A 159 23.30 33.80 87.95
N LYS A 160 22.25 34.62 88.13
CA LYS A 160 22.32 36.03 88.59
C LYS A 160 21.65 36.31 89.94
N ALA A 161 21.27 35.28 90.69
CA ALA A 161 20.65 35.41 92.03
C ALA A 161 21.68 35.25 93.17
#